data_AF-A0AAD6ZDN6-F1
#
_entry.id   AF-A0AAD6ZDN6-F1
#
_cell.length_a   1.000
_cell.length_b   1.000
_cell.length_c   1.000
_cell.angle_alpha   90.00
_cell.angle_beta   90.00
_cell.angle_gamma   90.00
#
_symmetry.space_group_name_H-M   'P 1'
#
loop_
_entity.id
_entity.type
_entity.pdbx_description
1 polymer ?
#
loop_
_entity_poly.entity_id
_entity_poly.type
_entity_poly.pdbx_seq_one_letter_code
_entity_poly.pdbx_strand_id
1 'polypeptide(L)'
;MDLHGGSQYHSVTMSSPPPPSTWAGEETGERTPKKRFSFTRRMIPYITIIIFCLAIIVAVIVTGVLFNKSVRKTENKQSLNLVDGDWEPPPNIPEPAPSSLAVGVTISMRNFDPGSSILSFDMEAILAKLDDPNVPEAADAIPVCFFVTDPEGLRSPLILSMNYGDKTDTNSTSYNTTADGSISHFPFDGYSGALVIGAQSLTNATDNSVVPCAEPYDRGVSGVDGVAHTVLPLYFQIGQDMDPFSAHTSLQQLSENDTLAFYGDGTVLLSATIHRREVVRFFAVLMFITTWLVTLGVVIATAVVLLKNRQTERFGIVAASTALLFALPSLRSATPGIPNTPTVSDAVGYFWQIALLSLSTFVLLCHAIWKMMDDKAEEEGTNKKSLKAE
;
A
#
# COMPACT_ATOMS: atom_id res chain seq x y z
N MET A 1 -42.86 -0.43 -37.44
CA MET A 1 -42.41 0.82 -38.08
C MET A 1 -41.36 0.41 -39.09
N ASP A 2 -41.82 0.27 -40.32
CA ASP A 2 -41.06 -0.16 -41.50
C ASP A 2 -40.15 0.95 -42.00
N LEU A 3 -38.89 0.63 -42.28
CA LEU A 3 -38.04 1.44 -43.15
C LEU A 3 -37.28 0.51 -44.09
N HIS A 4 -37.90 0.25 -45.23
CA HIS A 4 -37.27 -0.28 -46.44
C HIS A 4 -36.38 0.81 -47.06
N GLY A 5 -35.07 0.55 -47.15
CA GLY A 5 -34.12 1.34 -47.95
C GLY A 5 -33.57 0.48 -49.08
N GLY A 6 -34.00 0.76 -50.31
CA GLY A 6 -33.65 0.00 -51.52
C GLY A 6 -32.18 0.12 -51.90
N SER A 7 -31.59 -1.03 -52.24
CA SER A 7 -30.27 -1.16 -52.84
C SER A 7 -30.39 -0.98 -54.36
N GLN A 8 -29.84 0.12 -54.90
CA GLN A 8 -29.63 0.29 -56.33
C GLN A 8 -28.26 -0.28 -56.71
N TYR A 9 -28.26 -1.37 -57.47
CA TYR A 9 -27.09 -1.91 -58.13
C TYR A 9 -26.86 -1.16 -59.45
N HIS A 10 -25.83 -0.31 -59.51
CA HIS A 10 -25.32 0.21 -60.77
C HIS A 10 -24.37 -0.82 -61.40
N SER A 11 -24.82 -1.44 -62.50
CA SER A 11 -23.99 -2.27 -63.37
C SER A 11 -23.03 -1.39 -64.17
N VAL A 12 -21.76 -1.35 -63.77
CA VAL A 12 -20.68 -0.72 -64.54
C VAL A 12 -20.22 -1.71 -65.62
N THR A 13 -20.53 -1.40 -66.88
CA THR A 13 -19.99 -2.07 -68.06
C THR A 13 -18.49 -1.82 -68.16
N MET A 14 -17.70 -2.89 -68.05
CA MET A 14 -16.26 -2.87 -68.30
C MET A 14 -15.98 -2.67 -69.80
N SER A 15 -15.43 -1.51 -70.17
CA SER A 15 -14.83 -1.28 -71.48
C SER A 15 -13.48 -2.00 -71.58
N SER A 16 -13.28 -2.73 -72.66
CA SER A 16 -12.07 -3.49 -72.98
C SER A 16 -10.79 -2.64 -72.92
N PRO A 17 -9.65 -3.20 -72.47
CA PRO A 17 -8.36 -2.52 -72.49
C PRO A 17 -7.85 -2.35 -73.93
N PRO A 18 -7.18 -1.22 -74.25
CA PRO A 18 -6.55 -1.02 -75.55
C PRO A 18 -5.29 -1.91 -75.71
N PRO A 19 -4.92 -2.24 -76.96
CA PRO A 19 -3.77 -3.08 -77.24
C PRO A 19 -2.43 -2.40 -76.86
N PRO A 20 -1.41 -3.18 -76.47
CA PRO A 20 -0.11 -2.67 -76.08
C PRO A 20 0.62 -2.07 -77.29
N SER A 21 0.89 -0.76 -77.24
CA SER A 21 1.78 -0.10 -78.18
C SER A 21 3.23 -0.46 -77.85
N THR A 22 3.86 -1.17 -78.78
CA THR A 22 5.29 -1.44 -78.84
C THR A 22 6.06 -0.13 -79.01
N TRP A 23 6.54 0.43 -77.90
CA TRP A 23 7.56 1.46 -77.89
C TRP A 23 8.93 0.81 -77.69
N ALA A 24 9.62 0.58 -78.80
CA ALA A 24 11.06 0.32 -78.82
C ALA A 24 11.79 1.65 -78.57
N GLY A 25 12.04 1.96 -77.30
CA GLY A 25 12.87 3.07 -76.86
C GLY A 25 14.21 2.52 -76.36
N GLU A 26 15.25 2.77 -77.13
CA GLU A 26 16.65 2.44 -76.86
C GLU A 26 17.16 3.30 -75.68
N GLU A 27 17.08 2.78 -74.46
CA GLU A 27 17.69 3.41 -73.28
C GLU A 27 19.17 3.06 -73.20
N THR A 28 20.00 4.01 -73.59
CA THR A 28 21.43 4.04 -73.35
C THR A 28 21.70 4.03 -71.84
N GLY A 29 22.29 2.92 -71.39
CA GLY A 29 22.50 2.62 -69.98
C GLY A 29 23.51 3.56 -69.30
N GLU A 30 22.99 4.57 -68.60
CA GLU A 30 23.74 5.28 -67.57
C GLU A 30 23.57 4.54 -66.24
N ARG A 31 24.52 3.61 -65.98
CA ARG A 31 24.58 2.85 -64.73
C ARG A 31 24.87 3.80 -63.56
N THR A 32 23.80 4.29 -62.93
CA THR A 32 23.91 4.96 -61.65
C THR A 32 24.54 4.01 -60.61
N PRO A 33 25.49 4.49 -59.80
CA PRO A 33 26.26 3.65 -58.90
C PRO A 33 25.31 2.99 -57.88
N LYS A 34 25.29 1.65 -57.89
CA LYS A 34 24.65 0.82 -56.86
C LYS A 34 25.17 1.28 -55.49
N LYS A 35 24.40 2.13 -54.80
CA LYS A 35 24.58 2.46 -53.38
C LYS A 35 24.46 1.15 -52.62
N ARG A 36 25.60 0.48 -52.38
CA ARG A 36 25.75 -0.60 -51.39
C ARG A 36 25.43 0.03 -50.04
N PHE A 37 24.14 0.06 -49.72
CA PHE A 37 23.62 0.60 -48.49
C PHE A 37 24.17 -0.26 -47.35
N SER A 38 24.95 0.39 -46.50
CA SER A 38 25.57 -0.16 -45.30
C SER A 38 24.50 -0.52 -44.26
N PHE A 39 23.85 -1.66 -44.47
CA PHE A 39 22.87 -2.25 -43.55
C PHE A 39 23.41 -2.32 -42.11
N THR A 40 24.71 -2.57 -41.96
CA THR A 40 25.41 -2.66 -40.67
C THR A 40 25.43 -1.34 -39.89
N ARG A 41 25.42 -0.17 -40.56
CA ARG A 41 25.47 1.14 -39.88
C ARG A 41 24.11 1.57 -39.33
N ARG A 42 23.02 0.97 -39.83
CA ARG A 42 21.65 1.23 -39.36
C ARG A 42 21.24 0.36 -38.17
N MET A 43 21.92 -0.77 -37.93
CA MET A 43 21.56 -1.72 -36.86
C MET A 43 22.13 -1.35 -35.48
N ILE A 44 23.27 -0.66 -35.45
CA ILE A 44 23.96 -0.24 -34.21
C ILE A 44 23.05 0.53 -33.23
N PRO A 45 22.26 1.54 -33.63
CA PRO A 45 21.41 2.28 -32.68
C PRO A 45 20.30 1.41 -32.05
N TYR A 46 19.78 0.41 -32.77
CA TYR A 46 18.77 -0.50 -32.23
C TYR A 46 19.36 -1.40 -31.14
N ILE A 47 20.56 -1.94 -31.37
CA ILE A 47 21.24 -2.79 -30.40
C ILE A 47 21.55 -2.00 -29.13
N THR A 48 22.00 -0.74 -29.26
CA THR A 48 22.27 0.10 -28.07
C THR A 48 21.02 0.43 -27.28
N ILE A 49 19.88 0.70 -27.94
CA ILE A 49 18.61 0.98 -27.24
C ILE A 49 18.10 -0.28 -26.54
N ILE A 50 18.16 -1.43 -27.19
CA ILE A 50 17.75 -2.71 -26.60
C ILE A 50 18.63 -3.06 -25.40
N ILE A 51 19.95 -2.90 -25.50
CA ILE A 51 20.88 -3.12 -24.38
C ILE A 51 20.57 -2.16 -23.23
N PHE A 52 20.29 -0.89 -23.52
CA PHE A 52 19.96 0.10 -22.50
C PHE A 52 18.62 -0.22 -21.80
N CYS A 53 17.58 -0.59 -22.55
CA CYS A 53 16.31 -1.04 -21.99
C CYS A 53 16.48 -2.31 -21.14
N LEU A 54 17.24 -3.30 -21.61
CA LEU A 54 17.56 -4.50 -20.84
C LEU A 54 18.34 -4.17 -19.57
N ALA A 55 19.29 -3.24 -19.62
CA ALA A 55 20.04 -2.79 -18.45
C ALA A 55 19.13 -2.12 -17.41
N ILE A 56 18.16 -1.31 -17.84
CA ILE A 56 17.15 -0.72 -16.95
C ILE A 56 16.28 -1.80 -16.33
N ILE A 57 15.78 -2.76 -17.13
CA ILE A 57 14.95 -3.86 -16.63
C ILE A 57 15.73 -4.69 -15.60
N VAL A 58 16.99 -5.03 -15.89
CA VAL A 58 17.86 -5.75 -14.96
C VAL A 58 18.09 -4.93 -13.69
N ALA A 59 18.35 -3.62 -13.80
CA ALA A 59 18.53 -2.75 -12.64
C ALA A 59 17.26 -2.70 -11.76
N VAL A 60 16.07 -2.63 -12.36
CA VAL A 60 14.79 -2.67 -11.63
C VAL A 60 14.59 -4.02 -10.95
N ILE A 61 14.86 -5.14 -11.64
CA ILE A 61 14.76 -6.49 -11.06
C ILE A 61 15.74 -6.65 -9.89
N VAL A 62 17.01 -6.25 -10.07
CA VAL A 62 18.04 -6.33 -9.03
C VAL A 62 17.64 -5.47 -7.84
N THR A 63 17.15 -4.26 -8.06
CA THR A 63 16.68 -3.37 -6.99
C THR A 63 15.51 -4.01 -6.23
N GLY A 64 14.54 -4.61 -6.93
CA GLY A 64 13.43 -5.32 -6.30
C GLY A 64 13.87 -6.55 -5.49
N VAL A 65 14.84 -7.33 -5.99
CA VAL A 65 15.38 -8.51 -5.29
C VAL A 65 16.19 -8.11 -4.05
N LEU A 66 17.02 -7.07 -4.16
CA LEU A 66 17.79 -6.54 -3.03
C LEU A 66 16.86 -5.98 -1.94
N PHE A 67 15.79 -5.31 -2.36
CA PHE A 67 14.78 -4.80 -1.44
C PHE A 67 14.07 -5.93 -0.69
N ASN A 68 13.64 -6.99 -1.38
CA ASN A 68 13.01 -8.17 -0.76
C ASN A 68 13.94 -8.89 0.24
N LYS A 69 15.24 -9.01 -0.09
CA LYS A 69 16.23 -9.57 0.85
C LYS A 69 16.41 -8.75 2.12
N SER A 70 16.24 -7.44 2.06
CA SER A 70 16.32 -6.57 3.23
C SER A 70 15.14 -6.80 4.18
N VAL A 71 13.93 -7.01 3.63
CA VAL A 71 12.71 -7.24 4.41
C VAL A 71 12.73 -8.59 5.13
N ARG A 72 13.19 -9.66 4.46
CA ARG A 72 13.27 -11.01 5.06
C ARG A 72 14.24 -11.15 6.24
N LYS A 73 15.23 -10.26 6.36
CA LYS A 73 16.15 -10.29 7.51
C LYS A 73 15.47 -9.86 8.81
N THR A 74 14.32 -9.19 8.73
CA THR A 74 13.62 -8.62 9.89
C THR A 74 12.57 -9.58 10.46
N GLU A 75 12.01 -10.50 9.66
CA GLU A 75 10.92 -11.42 10.07
C GLU A 75 11.38 -12.64 10.90
N ASN A 76 12.68 -12.91 11.02
CA ASN A 76 13.18 -14.14 11.66
C ASN A 76 13.29 -14.09 13.19
N LYS A 77 12.55 -13.20 13.87
CA LYS A 77 12.44 -13.18 15.33
C LYS A 77 11.04 -13.62 15.75
N GLN A 78 10.91 -14.94 15.92
CA GLN A 78 9.91 -15.70 16.68
C GLN A 78 8.59 -14.98 17.01
N SER A 79 7.54 -15.27 16.23
CA SER A 79 6.16 -15.14 16.69
C SER A 79 5.76 -16.38 17.50
N LEU A 80 5.31 -16.15 18.73
CA LEU A 80 4.61 -17.16 19.53
C LEU A 80 3.18 -17.24 18.97
N ASN A 81 2.73 -18.44 18.55
CA ASN A 81 1.40 -18.63 17.97
C ASN A 81 0.31 -18.33 19.01
N LEU A 82 -0.43 -17.23 18.82
CA LEU A 82 -1.72 -17.01 19.46
C LEU A 82 -2.79 -17.78 18.67
N VAL A 83 -3.64 -18.52 19.38
CA VAL A 83 -4.71 -19.35 18.81
C VAL A 83 -5.93 -18.46 18.54
N ASP A 84 -6.27 -18.26 17.26
CA ASP A 84 -7.56 -17.71 16.84
C ASP A 84 -8.64 -18.77 17.11
N GLY A 85 -9.45 -18.56 18.15
CA GLY A 85 -10.61 -19.39 18.47
C GLY A 85 -11.69 -18.56 19.17
N ASP A 86 -12.95 -18.90 18.91
CA ASP A 86 -14.07 -18.43 19.74
C ASP A 86 -13.74 -18.72 21.22
N TRP A 87 -14.02 -17.76 22.10
CA TRP A 87 -13.62 -17.85 23.50
C TRP A 87 -14.31 -19.06 24.16
N GLU A 88 -13.58 -20.17 24.28
CA GLU A 88 -13.82 -21.18 25.30
C GLU A 88 -12.68 -21.05 26.31
N PRO A 89 -12.97 -20.79 27.61
CA PRO A 89 -11.94 -20.78 28.62
C PRO A 89 -11.17 -22.11 28.55
N PRO A 90 -9.83 -22.11 28.47
CA PRO A 90 -9.07 -23.32 28.22
C PRO A 90 -9.39 -24.37 29.30
N PRO A 91 -9.68 -25.63 28.94
CA PRO A 91 -10.27 -26.62 29.85
C PRO A 91 -9.35 -27.08 31.00
N ASN A 92 -8.11 -26.59 31.08
CA ASN A 92 -7.10 -27.00 32.06
C ASN A 92 -6.22 -25.83 32.52
N ILE A 93 -6.81 -24.72 32.94
CA ILE A 93 -6.07 -23.72 33.72
C ILE A 93 -5.82 -24.33 35.11
N PRO A 94 -4.58 -24.35 35.64
CA PRO A 94 -4.36 -24.73 37.03
C PRO A 94 -5.27 -23.86 37.91
N GLU A 95 -6.12 -24.52 38.71
CA GLU A 95 -7.10 -23.88 39.60
C GLU A 95 -6.45 -22.65 40.25
N PRO A 96 -6.90 -21.43 39.88
CA PRO A 96 -6.42 -20.22 40.51
C PRO A 96 -6.74 -20.32 42.00
N ALA A 97 -5.86 -19.76 42.85
CA ALA A 97 -6.10 -19.78 44.28
C ALA A 97 -7.56 -19.34 44.57
N PRO A 98 -8.34 -20.13 45.34
CA PRO A 98 -9.77 -19.93 45.53
C PRO A 98 -10.00 -18.62 46.29
N SER A 99 -10.20 -17.53 45.53
CA SER A 99 -10.67 -16.20 45.94
C SER A 99 -10.33 -15.08 44.94
N SER A 100 -9.63 -15.34 43.82
CA SER A 100 -9.13 -14.25 42.95
C SER A 100 -10.15 -13.77 41.92
N LEU A 101 -10.56 -12.50 42.04
CA LEU A 101 -11.22 -11.72 40.98
C LEU A 101 -10.30 -11.66 39.73
N ALA A 102 -10.86 -11.79 38.52
CA ALA A 102 -10.11 -11.70 37.27
C ALA A 102 -10.77 -10.71 36.30
N VAL A 103 -9.97 -10.08 35.46
CA VAL A 103 -10.46 -9.17 34.41
C VAL A 103 -10.16 -9.80 33.05
N GLY A 104 -11.22 -10.13 32.32
CA GLY A 104 -11.13 -10.45 30.89
C GLY A 104 -11.10 -9.16 30.07
N VAL A 105 -10.20 -9.08 29.11
CA VAL A 105 -10.03 -7.91 28.25
C VAL A 105 -10.01 -8.39 26.79
N THR A 106 -11.00 -7.98 26.02
CA THR A 106 -11.04 -8.17 24.58
C THR A 106 -10.51 -6.91 23.92
N ILE A 107 -9.49 -7.04 23.09
CA ILE A 107 -8.85 -5.94 22.38
C ILE A 107 -8.96 -6.24 20.89
N SER A 108 -9.75 -5.45 20.19
CA SER A 108 -9.86 -5.53 18.73
C SER A 108 -9.18 -4.33 18.11
N MET A 109 -8.30 -4.55 17.13
CA MET A 109 -7.81 -3.45 16.31
C MET A 109 -8.95 -2.99 15.39
N ARG A 110 -9.39 -1.73 15.54
CA ARG A 110 -10.49 -1.16 14.75
C ARG A 110 -10.00 -0.63 13.42
N ASN A 111 -8.97 0.20 13.46
CA ASN A 111 -8.50 0.92 12.28
C ASN A 111 -7.02 1.29 12.43
N PHE A 112 -6.35 1.40 11.30
CA PHE A 112 -4.98 1.88 11.22
C PHE A 112 -4.86 2.87 10.06
N ASP A 113 -4.49 4.11 10.37
CA ASP A 113 -4.18 5.12 9.37
C ASP A 113 -2.66 5.25 9.18
N PRO A 114 -2.10 4.72 8.08
CA PRO A 114 -0.65 4.78 7.81
C PRO A 114 -0.14 6.22 7.62
N GLY A 115 -1.01 7.16 7.25
CA GLY A 115 -0.68 8.57 7.01
C GLY A 115 -0.38 9.34 8.30
N SER A 116 -1.19 9.13 9.32
CA SER A 116 -1.01 9.71 10.64
C SER A 116 -0.27 8.80 11.62
N SER A 117 -0.01 7.54 11.24
CA SER A 117 0.53 6.49 12.09
C SER A 117 -0.29 6.30 13.38
N ILE A 118 -1.61 6.49 13.29
CA ILE A 118 -2.54 6.30 14.40
C ILE A 118 -3.11 4.88 14.32
N LEU A 119 -2.97 4.15 15.42
CA LEU A 119 -3.57 2.84 15.63
C LEU A 119 -4.74 2.97 16.61
N SER A 120 -5.92 2.56 16.17
CA SER A 120 -7.16 2.61 16.94
C SER A 120 -7.53 1.21 17.42
N PHE A 121 -7.72 1.08 18.72
CA PHE A 121 -8.17 -0.14 19.38
C PHE A 121 -9.57 0.07 19.95
N ASP A 122 -10.43 -0.92 19.76
CA ASP A 122 -11.64 -1.09 20.56
C ASP A 122 -11.32 -2.08 21.68
N MET A 123 -11.64 -1.69 22.90
CA MET A 123 -11.35 -2.48 24.08
C MET A 123 -12.65 -2.69 24.85
N GLU A 124 -12.90 -3.94 25.20
CA GLU A 124 -14.01 -4.36 26.04
C GLU A 124 -13.44 -5.07 27.25
N ALA A 125 -13.67 -4.51 28.44
CA ALA A 125 -13.31 -5.16 29.69
C ALA A 125 -14.55 -5.84 30.27
N ILE A 126 -14.38 -7.11 30.65
CA ILE A 126 -15.40 -7.97 31.27
C ILE A 126 -14.86 -8.41 32.62
N LEU A 127 -15.56 -8.04 33.69
CA LEU A 127 -15.22 -8.50 35.03
C LEU A 127 -15.83 -9.90 35.24
N ALA A 128 -14.99 -10.92 35.41
CA ALA A 128 -15.43 -12.30 35.58
C ALA A 128 -15.17 -12.76 37.02
N LYS A 129 -16.21 -13.30 37.67
CA LYS A 129 -16.05 -14.05 38.91
C LYS A 129 -15.50 -15.42 38.54
N LEU A 130 -14.35 -15.81 39.09
CA LEU A 130 -14.04 -17.23 39.19
C LEU A 130 -15.00 -17.80 40.23
N ASP A 131 -15.85 -18.74 39.82
CA ASP A 131 -16.86 -19.38 40.66
C ASP A 131 -16.20 -20.07 41.87
N ASP A 132 -15.94 -19.31 42.94
CA ASP A 132 -15.67 -19.85 44.26
C ASP A 132 -17.01 -19.90 45.03
N PRO A 133 -17.57 -21.10 45.25
CA PRO A 133 -18.85 -21.27 45.95
C PRO A 133 -18.79 -20.86 47.43
N ASN A 134 -17.61 -20.54 47.97
CA ASN A 134 -17.43 -20.15 49.37
C ASN A 134 -17.37 -18.63 49.61
N VAL A 135 -17.39 -17.80 48.55
CA VAL A 135 -17.34 -16.34 48.69
C VAL A 135 -18.75 -15.79 48.91
N PRO A 136 -19.05 -15.17 50.06
CA PRO A 136 -20.39 -14.68 50.39
C PRO A 136 -20.89 -13.65 49.37
N GLU A 137 -22.15 -13.80 48.95
CA GLU A 137 -22.89 -13.02 47.94
C GLU A 137 -23.07 -11.53 48.29
N ALA A 138 -22.55 -11.08 49.44
CA ALA A 138 -22.78 -9.76 50.03
C ALA A 138 -21.52 -8.88 50.08
N ALA A 139 -20.52 -9.14 49.24
CA ALA A 139 -19.35 -8.25 49.16
C ALA A 139 -19.75 -6.95 48.44
N ASP A 140 -19.58 -5.83 49.14
CA ASP A 140 -19.72 -4.48 48.61
C ASP A 140 -19.02 -4.35 47.25
N ALA A 141 -19.59 -3.55 46.34
CA ALA A 141 -19.05 -3.34 45.00
C ALA A 141 -17.57 -2.96 45.06
N ILE A 142 -16.68 -3.88 44.67
CA ILE A 142 -15.25 -3.65 44.64
C ILE A 142 -14.96 -2.81 43.39
N PRO A 143 -14.45 -1.57 43.53
CA PRO A 143 -14.09 -0.75 42.38
C PRO A 143 -12.82 -1.31 41.74
N VAL A 144 -12.94 -1.71 40.48
CA VAL A 144 -11.82 -2.13 39.64
C VAL A 144 -11.44 -0.99 38.72
N CYS A 145 -10.17 -0.60 38.76
CA CYS A 145 -9.59 0.38 37.86
C CYS A 145 -8.82 -0.36 36.77
N PHE A 146 -9.34 -0.31 35.55
CA PHE A 146 -8.63 -0.74 34.35
C PHE A 146 -8.00 0.47 33.69
N PHE A 147 -6.72 0.37 33.32
CA PHE A 147 -6.03 1.45 32.63
C PHE A 147 -5.29 0.96 31.39
N VAL A 148 -5.30 1.82 30.37
CA VAL A 148 -4.57 1.62 29.12
C VAL A 148 -3.79 2.88 28.80
N THR A 149 -2.51 2.71 28.49
CA THR A 149 -1.63 3.82 28.16
C THR A 149 -0.57 3.45 27.14
N ASP A 150 0.03 4.46 26.56
CA ASP A 150 1.17 4.34 25.66
C ASP A 150 2.44 4.11 26.51
N PRO A 151 3.37 3.21 26.12
CA PRO A 151 4.63 3.01 26.84
C PRO A 151 5.45 4.30 27.03
N GLU A 152 5.30 5.30 26.15
CA GLU A 152 5.99 6.58 26.30
C GLU A 152 5.32 7.52 27.31
N GLY A 153 4.13 7.16 27.82
CA GLY A 153 3.36 7.98 28.77
C GLY A 153 2.89 9.33 28.19
N LEU A 154 2.98 9.52 26.87
CA LEU A 154 2.66 10.78 26.20
C LEU A 154 1.16 11.09 26.16
N ARG A 155 0.31 10.09 26.41
CA ARG A 155 -1.15 10.22 26.37
C ARG A 155 -1.75 9.95 27.73
N SER A 156 -2.83 10.67 28.05
CA SER A 156 -3.60 10.43 29.26
C SER A 156 -4.07 8.97 29.28
N PRO A 157 -3.87 8.24 30.39
CA PRO A 157 -4.33 6.88 30.50
C PRO A 157 -5.85 6.86 30.37
N LEU A 158 -6.37 5.89 29.61
CA LEU A 158 -7.80 5.62 29.59
C LEU A 158 -8.12 4.82 30.85
N ILE A 159 -8.95 5.38 31.72
CA ILE A 159 -9.34 4.76 32.99
C ILE A 159 -10.79 4.33 32.88
N LEU A 160 -11.05 3.04 33.06
CA LEU A 160 -12.39 2.48 33.19
C LEU A 160 -12.60 2.04 34.64
N SER A 161 -13.63 2.62 35.28
CA SER A 161 -14.11 2.16 36.58
C SER A 161 -15.21 1.14 36.34
N MET A 162 -15.03 -0.06 36.89
CA MET A 162 -16.02 -1.13 36.87
C MET A 162 -16.42 -1.43 38.31
N ASN A 163 -17.72 -1.49 38.57
CA ASN A 163 -18.24 -1.88 39.87
C ASN A 163 -18.70 -3.33 39.79
N TYR A 164 -18.20 -4.16 40.69
CA TYR A 164 -18.65 -5.54 40.79
C TYR A 164 -20.11 -5.58 41.31
N GLY A 165 -21.04 -6.07 40.48
CA GLY A 165 -22.45 -6.27 40.81
C GLY A 165 -23.03 -7.53 40.16
N ASP A 166 -24.32 -7.79 40.37
CA ASP A 166 -25.05 -9.02 39.98
C ASP A 166 -25.15 -9.29 38.46
N LYS A 167 -24.50 -8.47 37.62
CA LYS A 167 -24.45 -8.60 36.16
C LYS A 167 -23.03 -8.34 35.66
N THR A 168 -22.64 -9.03 34.59
CA THR A 168 -21.41 -8.74 33.85
C THR A 168 -21.49 -7.32 33.30
N ASP A 169 -20.81 -6.38 33.95
CA ASP A 169 -20.64 -5.03 33.43
C ASP A 169 -19.60 -5.06 32.31
N THR A 170 -20.04 -4.77 31.08
CA THR A 170 -19.20 -4.66 29.89
C THR A 170 -18.97 -3.19 29.58
N ASN A 171 -17.73 -2.72 29.72
CA ASN A 171 -17.35 -1.36 29.33
C ASN A 171 -16.54 -1.40 28.03
N SER A 172 -17.11 -0.89 26.94
CA SER A 172 -16.40 -0.74 25.66
C SER A 172 -15.91 0.69 25.47
N THR A 173 -14.64 0.86 25.07
CA THR A 173 -14.06 2.17 24.76
C THR A 173 -13.03 2.07 23.64
N SER A 174 -12.82 3.17 22.92
CA SER A 174 -11.82 3.26 21.86
C SER A 174 -10.58 4.00 22.34
N TYR A 175 -9.39 3.44 22.09
CA TYR A 175 -8.11 4.07 22.40
C TYR A 175 -7.25 4.23 21.16
N ASN A 176 -6.63 5.41 21.02
CA ASN A 176 -5.71 5.71 19.93
C ASN A 176 -4.29 5.79 20.49
N THR A 177 -3.36 5.06 19.89
CA THR A 177 -1.91 5.19 20.12
C THR A 177 -1.19 5.51 18.81
N THR A 178 0.04 5.99 18.93
CA THR A 178 0.93 6.21 17.80
C THR A 178 1.76 4.95 17.54
N ALA A 179 1.79 4.51 16.29
CA ALA A 179 2.70 3.47 15.86
C ALA A 179 3.98 4.10 15.29
N ASP A 180 5.14 3.57 15.64
CA ASP A 180 6.40 3.89 14.98
C ASP A 180 6.45 3.19 13.62
N GLY A 181 6.90 3.88 12.59
CA GLY A 181 6.94 3.36 11.24
C GLY A 181 7.02 4.46 10.20
N SER A 182 7.15 4.06 8.93
CA SER A 182 7.26 5.01 7.83
C SER A 182 6.52 4.56 6.59
N ILE A 183 5.53 5.37 6.22
CA ILE A 183 4.74 5.24 4.99
C ILE A 183 5.57 5.36 3.72
N SER A 184 6.78 5.93 3.82
CA SER A 184 7.68 6.13 2.69
C SER A 184 8.07 4.83 1.99
N HIS A 185 8.03 3.69 2.71
CA HIS A 185 8.44 2.37 2.22
C HIS A 185 7.32 1.56 1.54
N PHE A 186 6.17 2.18 1.21
CA PHE A 186 5.08 1.53 0.49
C PHE A 186 5.58 0.75 -0.76
N PRO A 187 5.09 -0.49 -1.01
CA PRO A 187 4.05 -1.24 -0.28
C PRO A 187 4.57 -2.13 0.86
N PHE A 188 5.86 -2.00 1.21
CA PHE A 188 6.53 -2.83 2.23
C PHE A 188 6.74 -2.08 3.54
N ASP A 189 5.95 -1.03 3.75
CA ASP A 189 5.85 -0.32 5.01
C ASP A 189 5.47 -1.28 6.15
N GLY A 190 6.07 -1.01 7.30
CA GLY A 190 5.85 -1.71 8.55
C GLY A 190 5.71 -0.70 9.66
N TYR A 191 4.83 -1.02 10.60
CA TYR A 191 4.51 -0.19 11.73
C TYR A 191 4.58 -1.02 13.00
N SER A 192 5.01 -0.45 14.10
CA SER A 192 5.07 -1.09 15.41
C SER A 192 4.47 -0.15 16.43
N GLY A 193 3.43 -0.60 17.11
CA GLY A 193 2.85 0.07 18.25
C GLY A 193 2.97 -0.80 19.50
N ALA A 194 2.83 -0.18 20.67
CA ALA A 194 2.68 -0.92 21.90
C ALA A 194 1.70 -0.22 22.83
N LEU A 195 1.03 -1.01 23.66
CA LEU A 195 0.12 -0.58 24.71
C LEU A 195 0.53 -1.22 26.02
N VAL A 196 0.48 -0.45 27.09
CA VAL A 196 0.60 -0.97 28.45
C VAL A 196 -0.80 -1.04 29.05
N ILE A 197 -1.14 -2.22 29.56
CA ILE A 197 -2.47 -2.53 30.08
C ILE A 197 -2.32 -3.06 31.50
N GLY A 198 -3.13 -2.54 32.41
CA GLY A 198 -3.14 -2.96 33.81
C GLY A 198 -4.55 -2.94 34.39
N ALA A 199 -4.77 -3.79 35.39
CA ALA A 199 -5.97 -3.78 36.21
C ALA A 199 -5.61 -3.87 37.69
N GLN A 200 -6.19 -2.98 38.49
CA GLN A 200 -5.97 -2.93 39.92
C GLN A 200 -7.30 -2.80 40.67
N SER A 201 -7.41 -3.53 41.78
CA SER A 201 -8.50 -3.41 42.74
C SER A 201 -8.06 -2.51 43.90
N LEU A 202 -8.95 -1.62 44.33
CA LEU A 202 -8.74 -0.80 45.53
C LEU A 202 -9.40 -1.47 46.73
N THR A 203 -8.60 -2.12 47.57
CA THR A 203 -9.05 -2.66 48.86
C THR A 203 -8.80 -1.62 49.96
N ASN A 204 -9.85 -1.22 50.70
CA ASN A 204 -9.86 -0.27 51.85
C ASN A 204 -10.42 1.15 51.61
N ALA A 205 -11.33 1.38 50.66
CA ALA A 205 -12.14 2.60 50.68
C ALA A 205 -13.25 2.47 51.74
N THR A 206 -12.90 2.58 53.04
CA THR A 206 -13.86 2.46 54.15
C THR A 206 -14.84 3.63 54.25
N ASP A 207 -14.69 4.65 53.42
CA ASP A 207 -15.65 5.73 53.24
C ASP A 207 -16.12 5.73 51.78
N ASN A 208 -17.43 5.90 51.56
CA ASN A 208 -18.09 6.06 50.24
C ASN A 208 -17.54 7.23 49.39
N SER A 209 -16.42 7.85 49.78
CA SER A 209 -15.64 8.72 48.91
C SER A 209 -15.14 7.92 47.71
N VAL A 210 -15.69 8.22 46.54
CA VAL A 210 -15.20 7.74 45.25
C VAL A 210 -13.74 8.18 45.14
N VAL A 211 -12.80 7.29 45.46
CA VAL A 211 -11.38 7.54 45.19
C VAL A 211 -11.23 7.45 43.68
N PRO A 212 -10.97 8.57 42.96
CA PRO A 212 -10.69 8.48 41.54
C PRO A 212 -9.48 7.56 41.37
N CYS A 213 -9.53 6.64 40.40
CA CYS A 213 -8.37 5.84 40.04
C CYS A 213 -7.20 6.81 39.84
N ALA A 214 -6.23 6.77 40.75
CA ALA A 214 -5.12 7.73 40.72
C ALA A 214 -4.43 7.60 39.36
N GLU A 215 -4.11 8.74 38.74
CA GLU A 215 -3.35 8.70 37.50
C GLU A 215 -2.03 7.97 37.77
N PRO A 216 -1.71 6.89 37.04
CA PRO A 216 -0.50 6.09 37.26
C PRO A 216 0.81 6.87 37.04
N TYR A 217 0.74 8.16 36.67
CA TYR A 217 1.89 8.95 36.25
C TYR A 217 2.53 9.81 37.36
N ASP A 218 1.95 9.89 38.57
CA ASP A 218 2.51 10.77 39.60
C ASP A 218 3.64 10.07 40.39
N ARG A 219 4.83 10.10 39.77
CA ARG A 219 6.13 9.49 40.09
C ARG A 219 6.71 9.76 41.49
N GLY A 220 5.93 10.29 42.43
CA GLY A 220 6.43 10.77 43.71
C GLY A 220 5.44 10.72 44.86
N VAL A 221 4.19 10.31 44.64
CA VAL A 221 3.23 10.15 45.75
C VAL A 221 3.37 8.74 46.33
N SER A 222 4.55 8.47 46.89
CA SER A 222 4.68 7.47 47.93
C SER A 222 3.86 7.97 49.12
N GLY A 223 2.66 7.42 49.32
CA GLY A 223 1.92 7.60 50.57
C GLY A 223 0.70 8.50 50.46
N VAL A 224 -0.37 8.00 49.86
CA VAL A 224 -1.60 7.97 50.68
C VAL A 224 -1.49 6.68 51.49
N ASP A 225 -0.85 6.78 52.65
CA ASP A 225 -0.59 5.65 53.54
C ASP A 225 -1.93 4.94 53.86
N GLY A 226 -2.11 3.71 53.37
CA GLY A 226 -3.21 2.82 53.80
C GLY A 226 -4.09 2.20 52.72
N VAL A 227 -3.98 2.59 51.44
CA VAL A 227 -4.73 1.93 50.35
C VAL A 227 -3.89 0.80 49.78
N ALA A 228 -4.31 -0.44 50.05
CA ALA A 228 -3.67 -1.62 49.45
C ALA A 228 -4.19 -1.78 48.01
N HIS A 229 -3.26 -1.75 47.05
CA HIS A 229 -3.55 -2.08 45.66
C HIS A 229 -3.34 -3.59 45.46
N THR A 230 -4.39 -4.27 45.01
CA THR A 230 -4.28 -5.68 44.63
C THR A 230 -4.29 -5.77 43.11
N VAL A 231 -3.23 -6.36 42.57
CA VAL A 231 -3.05 -6.61 41.14
C VAL A 231 -3.98 -7.74 40.70
N LEU A 232 -4.74 -7.52 39.63
CA LEU A 232 -5.68 -8.50 39.10
C LEU A 232 -5.09 -9.23 37.89
N PRO A 233 -5.27 -10.57 37.77
CA PRO A 233 -4.88 -11.31 36.58
C PRO A 233 -5.71 -10.85 35.37
N LEU A 234 -5.02 -10.65 34.25
CA LEU A 234 -5.58 -10.22 32.96
C LEU A 234 -5.63 -11.39 31.98
N TYR A 235 -6.77 -11.56 31.32
CA TYR A 235 -6.96 -12.49 30.21
C TYR A 235 -7.23 -11.71 28.93
N PHE A 236 -6.59 -12.09 27.83
CA PHE A 236 -6.66 -11.34 26.57
C PHE A 236 -7.28 -12.16 25.45
N GLN A 237 -8.17 -11.53 24.69
CA GLN A 237 -8.56 -11.97 23.36
C GLN A 237 -8.22 -10.84 22.38
N ILE A 238 -7.45 -11.14 21.33
CA ILE A 238 -6.97 -10.14 20.38
C ILE A 238 -7.61 -10.39 19.01
N GLY A 239 -8.44 -9.45 18.56
CA GLY A 239 -8.99 -9.45 17.20
C GLY A 239 -8.04 -8.74 16.22
N GLN A 240 -7.71 -9.39 15.10
CA GLN A 240 -6.72 -8.89 14.11
C GLN A 240 -7.31 -8.53 12.73
N ASP A 241 -8.63 -8.32 12.65
CA ASP A 241 -9.30 -8.02 11.38
C ASP A 241 -9.16 -6.54 10.97
N MET A 242 -8.06 -6.22 10.30
CA MET A 242 -7.91 -4.95 9.59
C MET A 242 -7.61 -5.20 8.12
N ASP A 243 -8.57 -5.12 7.22
CA ASP A 243 -8.26 -5.01 5.79
C ASP A 243 -7.80 -3.58 5.47
N PRO A 244 -6.67 -3.35 4.77
CA PRO A 244 -5.81 -4.27 4.02
C PRO A 244 -4.52 -4.72 4.74
N PHE A 245 -4.48 -4.70 6.08
CA PHE A 245 -3.32 -4.96 6.91
C PHE A 245 -3.33 -6.36 7.58
N SER A 246 -2.16 -6.81 8.01
CA SER A 246 -1.98 -7.98 8.86
C SER A 246 -1.22 -7.50 10.09
N ALA A 247 -1.81 -7.71 11.26
CA ALA A 247 -1.21 -7.38 12.52
C ALA A 247 -0.63 -8.66 13.14
N HIS A 248 0.59 -8.59 13.66
CA HIS A 248 1.18 -9.60 14.50
C HIS A 248 1.26 -9.01 15.90
N THR A 249 0.53 -9.60 16.84
CA THR A 249 0.54 -9.16 18.23
C THR A 249 1.36 -10.09 19.09
N SER A 250 2.10 -9.52 20.03
CA SER A 250 2.83 -10.24 21.07
C SER A 250 2.46 -9.64 22.42
N LEU A 251 2.24 -10.52 23.40
CA LEU A 251 2.01 -10.15 24.79
C LEU A 251 3.27 -10.48 25.57
N GLN A 252 3.80 -9.51 26.29
CA GLN A 252 4.91 -9.68 27.20
C GLN A 252 4.50 -9.17 28.58
N GLN A 253 4.57 -10.04 29.59
CA GLN A 253 4.43 -9.60 30.98
C GLN A 253 5.66 -8.79 31.36
N LEU A 254 5.44 -7.58 31.86
CA LEU A 254 6.54 -6.70 32.29
C LEU A 254 7.11 -7.22 33.61
N SER A 255 8.43 -7.31 33.70
CA SER A 255 9.13 -7.67 34.93
C SER A 255 9.43 -6.42 35.74
N GLU A 256 9.46 -6.52 37.07
CA GLU A 256 9.79 -5.43 38.02
C GLU A 256 11.09 -4.67 37.67
N ASN A 257 12.02 -5.31 36.95
CA ASN A 257 13.29 -4.72 36.53
C ASN A 257 13.21 -3.91 35.21
N ASP A 258 12.12 -3.99 34.47
CA ASP A 258 11.97 -3.24 33.24
C ASP A 258 11.72 -1.76 33.53
N THR A 259 12.24 -0.87 32.69
CA THR A 259 11.93 0.56 32.78
C THR A 259 10.47 0.88 32.50
N LEU A 260 9.62 -0.11 32.24
CA LEU A 260 8.16 0.02 32.14
C LEU A 260 7.44 -0.55 33.37
N ALA A 261 8.17 -1.13 34.34
CA ALA A 261 7.66 -1.56 35.64
C ALA A 261 7.10 -0.42 36.50
N PHE A 262 7.21 0.84 36.02
CA PHE A 262 6.55 2.00 36.61
C PHE A 262 5.05 1.80 36.83
N TYR A 263 4.41 0.93 36.04
CA TYR A 263 2.98 0.66 36.17
C TYR A 263 2.63 -0.41 37.21
N GLY A 264 3.63 -0.99 37.89
CA GLY A 264 3.44 -1.99 38.94
C GLY A 264 3.33 -3.42 38.43
N ASP A 265 3.35 -4.36 39.38
CA ASP A 265 3.17 -5.79 39.12
C ASP A 265 1.83 -6.04 38.41
N GLY A 266 1.84 -6.99 37.47
CA GLY A 266 0.67 -7.39 36.67
C GLY A 266 0.21 -6.42 35.58
N THR A 267 1.10 -5.53 35.15
CA THR A 267 0.94 -4.88 33.85
C THR A 267 1.45 -5.76 32.72
N VAL A 268 0.78 -5.65 31.58
CA VAL A 268 1.08 -6.42 30.37
C VAL A 268 1.37 -5.45 29.24
N LEU A 269 2.50 -5.66 28.57
CA LEU A 269 2.87 -4.95 27.36
C LEU A 269 2.31 -5.72 26.16
N LEU A 270 1.33 -5.12 25.48
CA LEU A 270 0.84 -5.58 24.20
C LEU A 270 1.62 -4.86 23.10
N SER A 271 2.52 -5.56 22.42
CA SER A 271 3.20 -5.02 21.22
C SER A 271 2.53 -5.55 19.96
N ALA A 272 2.26 -4.65 19.01
CA ALA A 272 1.61 -4.94 17.74
C ALA A 272 2.50 -4.48 16.59
N THR A 273 2.91 -5.40 15.73
CA THR A 273 3.58 -5.10 14.47
C THR A 273 2.60 -5.24 13.31
N ILE A 274 2.38 -4.17 12.57
CA ILE A 274 1.41 -4.08 11.48
C ILE A 274 2.16 -4.01 10.15
N HIS A 275 1.75 -4.87 9.24
CA HIS A 275 2.25 -4.95 7.87
C HIS A 275 1.10 -4.97 6.88
N ARG A 276 1.34 -4.57 5.63
CA ARG A 276 0.33 -4.77 4.57
C ARG A 276 0.19 -6.26 4.26
N ARG A 277 -1.04 -6.71 3.98
CA ARG A 277 -1.30 -8.10 3.56
C ARG A 277 -0.50 -8.43 2.28
N GLU A 278 -0.07 -9.69 2.18
CA GLU A 278 0.72 -10.18 1.04
C GLU A 278 0.04 -9.95 -0.32
N VAL A 279 -1.29 -10.04 -0.37
CA VAL A 279 -2.09 -9.79 -1.59
C VAL A 279 -1.92 -8.35 -2.09
N VAL A 280 -1.90 -7.38 -1.17
CA VAL A 280 -1.76 -5.95 -1.48
C VAL A 280 -0.35 -5.67 -1.97
N ARG A 281 0.67 -6.24 -1.30
CA ARG A 281 2.08 -6.17 -1.70
C ARG A 281 2.28 -6.70 -3.12
N PHE A 282 1.73 -7.89 -3.40
CA PHE A 282 1.80 -8.52 -4.71
C PHE A 282 1.16 -7.66 -5.81
N PHE A 283 -0.06 -7.17 -5.58
CA PHE A 283 -0.76 -6.37 -6.58
C PHE A 283 -0.07 -5.01 -6.83
N ALA A 284 0.43 -4.36 -5.78
CA ALA A 284 1.20 -3.11 -5.91
C ALA A 284 2.48 -3.32 -6.74
N VAL A 285 3.23 -4.40 -6.49
CA VAL A 285 4.43 -4.74 -7.29
C VAL A 285 4.06 -5.07 -8.73
N LEU A 286 2.99 -5.82 -8.97
CA LEU A 286 2.51 -6.14 -10.31
C LEU A 286 2.16 -4.86 -11.09
N MET A 287 1.42 -3.94 -10.46
CA MET A 287 1.07 -2.64 -11.05
C MET A 287 2.30 -1.77 -11.33
N PHE A 288 3.29 -1.80 -10.44
CA PHE A 288 4.56 -1.13 -10.67
C PHE A 288 5.28 -1.70 -11.90
N ILE A 289 5.35 -3.02 -12.05
CA ILE A 289 6.00 -3.65 -13.21
C ILE A 289 5.24 -3.35 -14.51
N THR A 290 3.91 -3.47 -14.50
CA THR A 290 3.09 -3.24 -15.71
C THR A 290 3.19 -1.80 -16.19
N THR A 291 3.12 -0.82 -15.29
CA THR A 291 3.29 0.61 -15.63
C THR A 291 4.67 0.89 -16.25
N TRP A 292 5.72 0.27 -15.74
CA TRP A 292 7.06 0.34 -16.33
C TRP A 292 7.13 -0.29 -17.72
N LEU A 293 6.57 -1.48 -17.92
CA LEU A 293 6.56 -2.15 -19.22
C LEU A 293 5.82 -1.34 -20.28
N VAL A 294 4.67 -0.76 -19.93
CA VAL A 294 3.91 0.09 -20.86
C VAL A 294 4.71 1.36 -21.20
N THR A 295 5.33 1.99 -20.20
CA THR A 295 6.19 3.18 -20.41
C THR A 295 7.36 2.87 -21.33
N LEU A 296 8.09 1.78 -21.08
CA LEU A 296 9.19 1.33 -21.93
C LEU A 296 8.70 0.95 -23.34
N GLY A 297 7.51 0.37 -23.47
CA GLY A 297 6.87 0.08 -24.75
C GLY A 297 6.67 1.34 -25.60
N VAL A 298 6.22 2.44 -24.99
CA VAL A 298 6.08 3.74 -25.67
C VAL A 298 7.44 4.33 -26.07
N VAL A 299 8.44 4.23 -25.20
CA VAL A 299 9.81 4.70 -25.51
C VAL A 299 10.40 3.92 -26.70
N ILE A 300 10.25 2.60 -26.72
CA ILE A 300 10.72 1.75 -27.82
C ILE A 300 9.94 2.05 -29.11
N ALA A 301 8.61 2.18 -29.04
CA ALA A 301 7.79 2.57 -30.18
C ALA A 301 8.22 3.92 -30.76
N THR A 302 8.51 4.89 -29.88
CA THR A 302 9.04 6.20 -30.25
C THR A 302 10.36 6.08 -31.00
N ALA A 303 11.31 5.31 -30.46
CA ALA A 303 12.59 5.06 -31.13
C ALA A 303 12.41 4.39 -32.51
N VAL A 304 11.51 3.41 -32.64
CA VAL A 304 11.24 2.73 -33.91
C VAL A 304 10.66 3.68 -34.95
N VAL A 305 9.74 4.57 -34.57
CA VAL A 305 9.16 5.59 -35.46
C VAL A 305 10.24 6.53 -35.99
N LEU A 306 11.10 7.03 -35.10
CA LEU A 306 12.19 7.93 -35.47
C LEU A 306 13.19 7.26 -36.43
N LEU A 307 13.51 5.99 -36.20
CA LEU A 307 14.52 5.29 -37.00
C LEU A 307 13.99 4.75 -38.33
N LYS A 308 12.73 4.29 -38.41
CA LYS A 308 12.15 3.74 -39.64
C LYS A 308 11.49 4.77 -40.55
N ASN A 309 11.28 6.00 -40.07
CA ASN A 309 10.59 7.08 -40.78
C ASN A 309 9.24 6.66 -41.39
N ARG A 310 8.52 5.68 -40.80
CA ARG A 310 7.23 5.20 -41.30
C ARG A 310 6.16 6.27 -41.12
N GLN A 311 5.40 6.58 -42.17
CA GLN A 311 4.46 7.71 -42.18
C GLN A 311 3.09 7.40 -41.54
N THR A 312 2.59 6.18 -41.72
CA THR A 312 1.17 5.86 -41.48
C THR A 312 0.78 5.63 -40.02
N GLU A 313 1.73 5.41 -39.11
CA GLU A 313 1.44 5.02 -37.71
C GLU A 313 1.73 6.14 -36.68
N ARG A 314 2.14 7.34 -37.14
CA ARG A 314 2.71 8.40 -36.27
C ARG A 314 1.70 8.99 -35.29
N PHE A 315 0.52 9.36 -35.81
CA PHE A 315 -0.52 10.00 -34.99
C PHE A 315 -1.06 9.05 -33.93
N GLY A 316 -1.15 7.74 -34.23
CA GLY A 316 -1.61 6.74 -33.28
C GLY A 316 -0.71 6.66 -32.04
N ILE A 317 0.61 6.67 -32.24
CA ILE A 317 1.58 6.58 -31.13
C ILE A 317 1.63 7.90 -30.32
N VAL A 318 1.53 9.06 -30.99
CA VAL A 318 1.41 10.36 -30.30
C VAL A 318 0.13 10.41 -29.45
N ALA A 319 -1.01 9.98 -30.00
CA ALA A 319 -2.27 9.94 -29.27
C ALA A 319 -2.21 8.97 -28.09
N ALA A 320 -1.66 7.77 -28.29
CA ALA A 320 -1.52 6.76 -27.25
C ALA A 320 -0.60 7.20 -26.10
N SER A 321 0.56 7.79 -26.42
CA SER A 321 1.50 8.32 -25.43
C SER A 321 0.93 9.48 -24.63
N THR A 322 0.19 10.37 -25.30
CA THR A 322 -0.55 11.47 -24.64
C THR A 322 -1.65 10.94 -23.72
N ALA A 323 -2.46 9.99 -24.20
CA ALA A 323 -3.51 9.36 -23.40
C ALA A 323 -2.94 8.67 -22.17
N LEU A 324 -1.81 7.98 -22.29
CA LEU A 324 -1.16 7.31 -21.18
C LEU A 324 -0.65 8.30 -20.13
N LEU A 325 -0.16 9.48 -20.55
CA LEU A 325 0.31 10.54 -19.66
C LEU A 325 -0.81 11.05 -18.73
N PHE A 326 -2.05 11.06 -19.22
CA PHE A 326 -3.24 11.39 -18.42
C PHE A 326 -3.82 10.19 -17.67
N ALA A 327 -3.55 8.96 -18.12
CA ALA A 327 -4.04 7.74 -17.46
C ALA A 327 -3.19 7.32 -16.25
N LEU A 328 -1.88 7.63 -16.25
CA LEU A 328 -0.96 7.23 -15.17
C LEU A 328 -1.41 7.68 -13.76
N PRO A 329 -1.89 8.91 -13.52
CA PRO A 329 -2.40 9.31 -12.21
C PRO A 329 -3.57 8.44 -11.73
N SER A 330 -4.51 8.12 -12.63
CA SER A 330 -5.64 7.24 -12.33
C SER A 330 -5.19 5.81 -12.03
N LEU A 331 -4.20 5.32 -12.78
CA LEU A 331 -3.62 3.99 -12.58
C LEU A 331 -2.87 3.89 -11.25
N ARG A 332 -2.19 4.97 -10.83
CA ARG A 332 -1.60 5.11 -9.49
C ARG A 332 -2.67 5.05 -8.40
N SER A 333 -3.76 5.84 -8.53
CA SER A 333 -4.85 5.83 -7.53
C SER A 333 -5.62 4.51 -7.46
N ALA A 334 -5.57 3.69 -8.51
CA ALA A 334 -6.18 2.37 -8.53
C ALA A 334 -5.37 1.31 -7.76
N THR A 335 -4.16 1.64 -7.27
CA THR A 335 -3.38 0.70 -6.48
C THR A 335 -3.95 0.56 -5.07
N PRO A 336 -4.14 -0.66 -4.57
CA PRO A 336 -4.82 -0.93 -3.30
C PRO A 336 -4.01 -0.37 -2.14
N GLY A 337 -4.68 0.43 -1.30
CA GLY A 337 -4.10 0.98 -0.08
C GLY A 337 -2.99 2.00 -0.31
N ILE A 338 -2.86 2.56 -1.52
CA ILE A 338 -1.86 3.60 -1.76
C ILE A 338 -2.13 4.82 -0.87
N PRO A 339 -1.10 5.34 -0.19
CA PRO A 339 -1.27 6.53 0.62
C PRO A 339 -1.45 7.77 -0.23
N ASN A 340 -2.16 8.76 0.33
CA ASN A 340 -2.31 10.08 -0.29
C ASN A 340 -0.98 10.87 -0.31
N THR A 341 -0.05 10.52 0.60
CA THR A 341 1.28 11.10 0.70
C THR A 341 2.23 10.46 -0.32
N PRO A 342 3.15 11.22 -0.95
CA PRO A 342 4.17 10.65 -1.84
C PRO A 342 5.06 9.64 -1.12
N THR A 343 5.34 8.54 -1.82
CA THR A 343 6.16 7.41 -1.31
C THR A 343 7.47 7.28 -2.09
N VAL A 344 8.41 6.47 -1.59
CA VAL A 344 9.64 6.14 -2.33
C VAL A 344 9.31 5.44 -3.65
N SER A 345 8.24 4.63 -3.69
CA SER A 345 7.78 4.00 -4.93
C SER A 345 7.36 5.03 -6.00
N ASP A 346 6.79 6.16 -5.58
CA ASP A 346 6.46 7.26 -6.48
C ASP A 346 7.72 7.96 -6.99
N ALA A 347 8.68 8.23 -6.10
CA ALA A 347 9.98 8.81 -6.41
C ALA A 347 10.74 8.01 -7.47
N VAL A 348 10.77 6.69 -7.33
CA VAL A 348 11.53 5.79 -8.21
C VAL A 348 10.75 5.39 -9.46
N GLY A 349 9.43 5.23 -9.38
CA GLY A 349 8.58 4.81 -10.50
C GLY A 349 7.91 5.98 -11.18
N TYR A 350 6.90 6.53 -10.52
CA TYR A 350 5.93 7.45 -11.11
C TYR A 350 6.57 8.69 -11.76
N PHE A 351 7.49 9.37 -11.06
CA PHE A 351 8.12 10.58 -11.62
C PHE A 351 8.95 10.28 -12.87
N TRP A 352 9.72 9.20 -12.86
CA TRP A 352 10.54 8.80 -14.02
C TRP A 352 9.68 8.34 -15.20
N GLN A 353 8.57 7.65 -14.92
CA GLN A 353 7.63 7.24 -15.96
C GLN A 353 7.00 8.44 -16.67
N ILE A 354 6.51 9.44 -15.91
CA ILE A 354 5.96 10.67 -16.49
C ILE A 354 7.02 11.44 -17.28
N ALA A 355 8.24 11.55 -16.75
CA ALA A 355 9.32 12.23 -17.45
C ALA A 355 9.65 11.56 -18.80
N LEU A 356 9.77 10.22 -18.82
CA LEU A 356 10.05 9.45 -20.03
C LEU A 356 8.91 9.53 -21.04
N LEU A 357 7.66 9.45 -20.60
CA LEU A 357 6.49 9.59 -21.48
C LEU A 357 6.39 11.02 -22.03
N SER A 358 6.55 12.04 -21.20
CA SER A 358 6.52 13.45 -21.63
C SER A 358 7.57 13.73 -22.69
N LEU A 359 8.81 13.28 -22.45
CA LEU A 359 9.89 13.41 -23.42
C LEU A 359 9.60 12.65 -24.72
N SER A 360 9.07 11.43 -24.63
CA SER A 360 8.73 10.62 -25.81
C SER A 360 7.63 11.29 -26.65
N THR A 361 6.56 11.76 -26.00
CA THR A 361 5.46 12.48 -26.64
C THR A 361 5.96 13.77 -27.30
N PHE A 362 6.80 14.54 -26.60
CA PHE A 362 7.38 15.77 -27.14
C PHE A 362 8.24 15.52 -28.39
N VAL A 363 9.13 14.54 -28.35
CA VAL A 363 9.98 14.17 -29.49
C VAL A 363 9.13 13.71 -30.67
N LEU A 364 8.10 12.88 -30.45
CA LEU A 364 7.19 12.46 -31.50
C LEU A 364 6.43 13.62 -32.12
N LEU A 365 5.99 14.59 -31.30
CA LEU A 365 5.30 15.79 -31.76
C LEU A 365 6.21 16.67 -32.63
N CYS A 366 7.43 16.95 -32.18
CA CYS A 366 8.41 17.71 -32.97
C CYS A 366 8.71 17.01 -34.30
N HIS A 367 8.93 15.69 -34.27
CA HIS A 367 9.18 14.90 -35.47
C HIS A 367 7.96 14.89 -36.42
N ALA A 368 6.73 14.86 -35.89
CA ALA A 368 5.52 14.96 -36.70
C ALA A 368 5.38 16.34 -37.36
N ILE A 369 5.67 17.43 -36.65
CA ILE A 369 5.61 18.79 -37.19
C ILE A 369 6.66 19.00 -38.28
N TRP A 370 7.92 18.64 -38.03
CA TRP A 370 8.99 18.78 -39.03
C TRP A 370 8.65 18.05 -40.33
N LYS A 371 8.15 16.82 -40.20
CA LYS A 371 7.69 16.03 -41.34
C LYS A 371 6.58 16.74 -42.14
N MET A 372 5.58 17.33 -41.47
CA MET A 372 4.51 18.06 -42.17
C MET A 372 5.02 19.29 -42.91
N MET A 373 6.07 19.93 -42.40
CA MET A 373 6.70 21.07 -43.08
C MET A 373 7.45 20.62 -44.35
N ASP A 374 8.17 19.49 -44.27
CA ASP A 374 8.87 18.92 -45.42
C ASP A 374 7.88 18.49 -46.52
N ASP A 375 6.79 17.80 -46.15
CA ASP A 375 5.77 17.33 -47.11
C ASP A 375 5.13 18.54 -47.85
N LYS A 376 4.84 19.65 -47.14
CA LYS A 376 4.31 20.88 -47.77
C LYS A 376 5.30 21.54 -48.74
N ALA A 377 6.60 21.54 -48.41
CA ALA A 377 7.61 22.13 -49.28
C ALA A 377 7.75 21.35 -50.61
N GLU A 378 7.59 20.02 -50.57
CA GLU A 378 7.60 19.18 -51.77
C GLU A 378 6.37 19.44 -52.67
N GLU A 379 5.17 19.60 -52.08
CA GLU A 379 3.95 19.92 -52.83
C GLU A 379 4.04 21.28 -53.55
N GLU A 380 4.52 22.33 -52.86
CA GLU A 380 4.73 23.64 -53.47
C GLU A 380 5.76 23.61 -54.60
N GLY A 381 6.83 22.83 -54.44
CA GLY A 381 7.86 22.65 -55.46
C GLY A 381 7.34 21.94 -56.72
N THR A 382 6.41 21.00 -56.55
CA THR A 382 5.80 20.25 -57.64
C THR A 382 4.82 21.12 -58.42
N ASN A 383 3.98 21.89 -57.74
CA ASN A 383 2.99 22.79 -58.36
C ASN A 383 3.65 23.93 -59.17
N LYS A 384 4.81 24.43 -58.72
CA LYS A 384 5.59 25.43 -59.48
C LYS A 384 6.20 24.87 -60.77
N LYS A 385 6.46 23.56 -60.85
CA LYS A 385 6.99 22.92 -62.07
C LYS A 385 5.91 22.70 -63.12
N SER A 386 4.70 22.31 -62.71
CA SER A 386 3.56 22.17 -63.63
C SER A 386 3.17 23.51 -64.26
N LEU A 387 3.16 24.61 -63.49
CA LEU A 387 2.86 25.96 -63.99
C LEU A 387 3.88 26.53 -65.01
N LYS A 388 5.09 25.96 -65.12
CA LYS A 388 6.11 26.41 -66.09
C LYS A 388 6.13 25.57 -67.37
N ALA A 389 5.44 24.43 -67.37
CA ALA A 389 5.42 23.51 -68.51
C ALA A 389 4.24 23.81 -69.46
N GLU A 390 3.26 24.57 -68.98
CA GLU A 390 2.18 25.19 -69.76
C GLU A 390 2.61 26.59 -70.23
#